data_AF-A0A401INY6-F1
#
_entry.id   AF-A0A401INY6-F1
#
_cell.length_a   1.000
_cell.length_b   1.000
_cell.length_c   1.000
_cell.angle_alpha   90.00
_cell.angle_beta   90.00
_cell.angle_gamma   90.00
#
_symmetry.space_group_name_H-M   'P 1'
#
loop_
_entity.id
_entity.type
_entity.pdbx_description
1 polymer ?
#
loop_
_entity_poly.entity_id
_entity_poly.type
_entity_poly.pdbx_seq_one_letter_code
_entity_poly.pdbx_strand_id
1 'polypeptide(L)'
;MVDDIIDQVKATPDDWVWSYHQSPENLRDSRINTLYKFLDDYNLGQKEQRYLVDFLPNLSFYDNSFDLVLCSHFLFLYSDHYDLSFHEKSIQEMLRVGREVRIFPLLTLNLQPSPYLDSIQKTLTEQGYNVSIIEVEYQFQKGGNKMLVIQCPYSKILSD
;
A
#
# COMPACT_ATOMS: atom_id res chain seq x y z
N MET A 1 18.54 4.34 12.28
CA MET A 1 17.40 4.12 11.37
C MET A 1 16.08 4.56 11.98
N VAL A 2 15.59 3.99 13.10
CA VAL A 2 14.35 4.49 13.72
C VAL A 2 14.54 5.91 14.23
N ASP A 3 15.64 6.17 14.95
CA ASP A 3 15.92 7.49 15.52
C ASP A 3 16.07 8.57 14.43
N ASP A 4 16.76 8.28 13.31
CA ASP A 4 16.88 9.21 12.17
C ASP A 4 15.50 9.62 11.61
N ILE A 5 14.55 8.68 11.54
CA ILE A 5 13.19 8.97 11.08
C ILE A 5 12.46 9.85 12.10
N ILE A 6 12.64 9.61 13.40
CA ILE A 6 12.03 10.43 14.44
C ILE A 6 12.61 11.85 14.43
N ASP A 7 13.91 11.99 14.19
CA ASP A 7 14.57 13.29 14.06
C ASP A 7 14.05 14.06 12.85
N GLN A 8 13.87 13.39 11.71
CA GLN A 8 13.23 13.99 10.54
C GLN A 8 11.79 14.44 10.84
N VAL A 9 11.00 13.59 11.51
CA VAL A 9 9.61 13.90 11.88
C VAL A 9 9.53 15.11 12.81
N LYS A 10 10.48 15.22 13.76
CA LYS A 10 10.62 16.39 14.63
C LYS A 10 11.05 17.65 13.87
N ALA A 11 11.84 17.50 12.81
CA ALA A 11 12.30 18.60 11.97
C ALA A 11 11.23 19.14 11.01
N THR A 12 10.20 18.37 10.68
CA THR A 12 9.11 18.77 9.76
C THR A 12 7.72 18.68 10.40
N PRO A 13 7.45 19.38 11.52
CA PRO A 13 6.24 19.17 12.32
C PRO A 13 4.91 19.40 11.57
N ASP A 14 4.90 20.24 10.52
CA ASP A 14 3.70 20.59 9.76
C ASP A 14 3.23 19.50 8.78
N ASP A 15 4.07 18.49 8.55
CA ASP A 15 3.83 17.36 7.63
C ASP A 15 3.04 16.22 8.28
N TRP A 16 2.95 16.21 9.62
CA TRP A 16 2.50 15.06 10.39
C TRP A 16 1.21 15.31 11.16
N VAL A 17 0.36 14.28 11.23
CA VAL A 17 -0.87 14.26 12.00
C VAL A 17 -0.74 13.29 13.16
N TRP A 18 -1.09 13.75 14.36
CA TRP A 18 -0.88 13.02 15.61
C TRP A 18 -2.15 12.38 16.18
N SER A 19 -3.25 12.34 15.43
CA SER A 19 -4.50 11.68 15.88
C SER A 19 -4.30 10.20 16.20
N TYR A 20 -3.48 9.49 15.42
CA TYR A 20 -3.23 8.06 15.58
C TYR A 20 -2.08 7.73 16.53
N HIS A 21 -0.93 8.42 16.39
CA HIS A 21 0.27 8.13 17.18
C HIS A 21 0.43 9.01 18.43
N GLN A 22 -0.33 10.10 18.57
CA GLN A 22 -0.29 11.08 19.68
C GLN A 22 1.03 11.86 19.87
N SER A 23 2.21 11.28 19.64
CA SER A 23 3.51 11.95 19.74
C SER A 23 4.62 11.26 18.92
N PRO A 24 5.74 11.95 18.62
CA PRO A 24 6.92 11.34 18.00
C PRO A 24 7.47 10.15 18.79
N GLU A 25 7.43 10.23 20.12
CA GLU A 25 7.91 9.16 21.01
C GLU A 25 6.99 7.93 20.91
N ASN A 26 5.68 8.11 20.90
CA ASN A 26 4.74 7.02 20.72
C ASN A 26 4.84 6.40 19.31
N LEU A 27 5.10 7.19 18.28
CA LEU A 27 5.42 6.68 16.94
C LEU A 27 6.68 5.80 16.97
N ARG A 28 7.73 6.24 17.68
CA ARG A 28 8.97 5.50 17.86
C ARG A 28 8.70 4.15 18.51
N ASP A 29 8.00 4.16 19.63
CA ASP A 29 7.71 2.96 20.41
C ASP A 29 6.81 2.00 19.60
N SER A 30 5.82 2.52 18.89
CA SER A 30 4.99 1.74 17.98
C SER A 30 5.83 1.06 16.89
N ARG A 31 6.78 1.77 16.27
CA ARG A 31 7.66 1.21 15.23
C ARG A 31 8.57 0.11 15.78
N ILE A 32 9.15 0.34 16.96
CA ILE A 32 10.01 -0.65 17.63
C ILE A 32 9.21 -1.90 17.99
N ASN A 33 8.02 -1.74 18.56
CA ASN A 33 7.15 -2.86 18.92
C ASN A 33 6.71 -3.66 17.69
N THR A 34 6.36 -3.00 16.59
CA THR A 34 6.04 -3.68 15.33
C THR A 34 7.24 -4.43 14.76
N LEU A 35 8.44 -3.84 14.82
CA LEU A 35 9.67 -4.50 14.39
C LEU A 35 9.92 -5.80 15.17
N TYR A 36 9.81 -5.77 16.50
CA TYR A 36 9.99 -6.97 17.31
C TYR A 36 8.94 -8.05 17.01
N LYS A 37 7.67 -7.67 16.87
CA LYS A 37 6.61 -8.61 16.45
C LYS A 37 6.92 -9.27 15.11
N PHE A 38 7.44 -8.50 14.15
CA PHE A 38 7.87 -9.05 12.87
C PHE A 38 9.05 -10.02 13.06
N LEU A 39 10.09 -9.64 13.80
CA LEU A 39 11.27 -10.48 14.00
C LEU A 39 10.95 -11.80 14.72
N ASP A 40 10.06 -11.76 15.70
CA ASP A 40 9.60 -12.94 16.45
C ASP A 40 8.87 -13.93 15.52
N ASP A 41 8.11 -13.42 14.55
CA ASP A 41 7.36 -14.23 13.60
C ASP A 41 8.20 -14.69 12.39
N TYR A 42 9.17 -13.88 11.96
CA TYR A 42 9.85 -14.01 10.67
C TYR A 42 10.53 -15.34 10.43
N ASN A 43 11.27 -15.86 11.43
CA ASN A 43 12.00 -17.12 11.28
C ASN A 43 11.08 -18.32 11.09
N LEU A 44 9.93 -18.34 11.77
CA LEU A 44 8.92 -19.37 11.60
C LEU A 44 8.17 -19.15 10.28
N GLY A 45 7.74 -17.92 10.01
CA GLY A 45 7.02 -17.58 8.79
C GLY A 45 7.79 -17.88 7.52
N GLN A 46 9.12 -17.75 7.50
CA GLN A 46 9.94 -18.20 6.37
C GLN A 46 9.86 -19.72 6.16
N LYS A 47 9.97 -20.51 7.24
CA LYS A 47 9.86 -21.98 7.15
C LYS A 47 8.48 -22.40 6.67
N GLU A 48 7.45 -21.65 7.04
CA GLU A 48 6.06 -21.82 6.60
C GLU A 48 5.74 -21.19 5.24
N GLN A 49 6.73 -20.58 4.56
CA GLN A 49 6.56 -19.91 3.27
C GLN A 49 5.57 -18.73 3.27
N ARG A 50 5.38 -18.08 4.42
CA ARG A 50 4.58 -16.84 4.57
C ARG A 50 5.33 -15.58 4.12
N TYR A 51 6.65 -15.62 4.13
CA TYR A 51 7.51 -14.54 3.66
C TYR A 51 8.29 -14.99 2.43
N LEU A 52 7.99 -14.41 1.28
CA LEU A 52 8.59 -14.74 -0.01
C LEU A 52 9.28 -13.50 -0.61
N VAL A 53 10.36 -13.73 -1.34
CA VAL A 53 11.03 -12.68 -2.12
C VAL A 53 10.34 -12.61 -3.47
N ASP A 54 9.72 -11.47 -3.76
CA ASP A 54 8.97 -11.25 -4.99
C ASP A 54 8.98 -9.76 -5.37
N PHE A 55 8.54 -9.41 -6.58
CA PHE A 55 8.59 -8.04 -7.05
C PHE A 55 7.45 -7.68 -7.99
N LEU A 56 6.89 -6.49 -7.83
CA LEU A 56 5.98 -5.94 -8.83
C LEU A 56 6.76 -5.46 -10.06
N PRO A 57 6.23 -5.62 -11.28
CA PRO A 57 4.88 -6.11 -11.60
C PRO A 57 4.82 -7.60 -12.00
N ASN A 58 5.69 -8.47 -11.47
CA ASN A 58 5.69 -9.90 -11.82
C ASN A 58 5.75 -10.75 -10.55
N LEU A 59 4.59 -11.17 -10.06
CA LEU A 59 4.46 -12.00 -8.88
C LEU A 59 4.47 -13.48 -9.25
N SER A 60 5.10 -14.28 -8.40
CA SER A 60 5.30 -15.73 -8.58
C SER A 60 4.06 -16.57 -8.17
N PHE A 61 2.89 -15.95 -8.07
CA PHE A 61 1.63 -16.60 -7.70
C PHE A 61 0.75 -16.90 -8.91
N TYR A 62 -0.08 -17.92 -8.78
CA TYR A 62 -1.11 -18.22 -9.77
C TYR A 62 -2.25 -17.20 -9.72
N ASP A 63 -3.05 -17.18 -10.79
CA ASP A 63 -4.26 -16.36 -10.86
C ASP A 63 -5.20 -16.72 -9.71
N ASN A 64 -5.88 -15.71 -9.14
CA ASN A 64 -6.87 -15.88 -8.06
C ASN A 64 -6.37 -16.63 -6.81
N SER A 65 -5.07 -16.56 -6.51
CA SER A 65 -4.47 -17.18 -5.31
C SER A 65 -4.94 -16.55 -4.00
N PHE A 66 -5.44 -15.31 -4.02
CA PHE A 66 -5.81 -14.55 -2.83
C PHE A 66 -7.21 -13.95 -2.92
N ASP A 67 -7.93 -13.93 -1.79
CA ASP A 67 -9.16 -13.14 -1.69
C ASP A 67 -8.87 -11.63 -1.58
N LEU A 68 -7.75 -11.26 -0.96
CA LEU A 68 -7.36 -9.87 -0.71
C LEU A 68 -5.84 -9.68 -0.85
N VAL A 69 -5.46 -8.66 -1.61
CA VAL A 69 -4.07 -8.20 -1.78
C VAL A 69 -3.94 -6.78 -1.21
N LEU A 70 -2.94 -6.58 -0.35
CA LEU A 70 -2.66 -5.30 0.30
C LEU A 70 -1.32 -4.75 -0.18
N CYS A 71 -1.32 -3.53 -0.71
CA CYS A 71 -0.11 -2.78 -1.06
C CYS A 71 -0.02 -1.54 -0.19
N SER A 72 0.82 -1.61 0.85
CA SER A 72 0.96 -0.55 1.84
C SER A 72 2.33 0.13 1.72
N HIS A 73 2.34 1.46 1.67
CA HIS A 73 3.51 2.33 1.67
C HIS A 73 4.57 1.96 0.61
N PHE A 74 4.11 1.67 -0.61
CA PHE A 74 4.98 1.41 -1.75
C PHE A 74 4.50 2.15 -3.00
N LEU A 75 3.43 1.68 -3.65
CA LEU A 75 3.14 2.00 -5.04
C LEU A 75 3.13 3.51 -5.34
N PHE A 76 2.24 4.27 -4.69
CA PHE A 76 2.08 5.71 -4.96
C PHE A 76 3.09 6.61 -4.23
N LEU A 77 3.73 6.12 -3.17
CA LEU A 77 4.77 6.89 -2.48
C LEU A 77 5.94 7.18 -3.42
N TYR A 78 6.27 6.21 -4.28
CA TYR A 78 7.40 6.27 -5.20
C TYR A 78 7.00 6.68 -6.63
N SER A 79 5.95 7.49 -6.80
CA SER A 79 5.55 8.00 -8.13
C SER A 79 6.63 8.85 -8.82
N ASP A 80 7.60 9.40 -8.10
CA ASP A 80 8.75 10.08 -8.70
C ASP A 80 9.82 9.10 -9.25
N HIS A 81 9.76 7.82 -8.84
CA HIS A 81 10.71 6.78 -9.26
C HIS A 81 10.15 5.83 -10.32
N TYR A 82 8.82 5.68 -10.37
CA TYR A 82 8.14 4.76 -11.26
C TYR A 82 7.15 5.51 -12.14
N ASP A 83 7.12 5.18 -13.42
CA ASP A 83 6.20 5.79 -14.37
C ASP A 83 4.77 5.20 -14.26
N LEU A 84 3.84 5.81 -14.99
CA LEU A 84 2.45 5.33 -15.09
C LEU A 84 2.37 3.85 -15.49
N SER A 85 3.21 3.41 -16.45
CA SER A 85 3.18 2.04 -16.95
C SER A 85 3.51 1.01 -15.86
N PHE A 86 4.50 1.32 -15.02
CA PHE A 86 4.82 0.48 -13.87
C PHE A 86 3.64 0.38 -12.90
N HIS A 87 2.98 1.50 -12.60
CA HIS A 87 1.83 1.51 -11.69
C HIS A 87 0.67 0.69 -12.25
N GLU A 88 0.32 0.89 -13.53
CA GLU A 88 -0.74 0.13 -14.19
C GLU A 88 -0.44 -1.38 -14.19
N LYS A 89 0.76 -1.78 -14.61
CA LYS A 89 1.16 -3.20 -14.63
C LYS A 89 1.16 -3.81 -13.23
N SER A 90 1.62 -3.07 -12.23
CA SER A 90 1.63 -3.54 -10.84
C SER A 90 0.23 -3.78 -10.30
N ILE A 91 -0.71 -2.89 -10.61
CA ILE A 91 -2.10 -3.05 -10.19
C ILE A 91 -2.78 -4.20 -10.91
N GLN A 92 -2.56 -4.35 -12.22
CA GLN A 92 -3.06 -5.51 -12.96
C GLN A 92 -2.50 -6.81 -12.41
N GLU A 93 -1.22 -6.85 -12.05
CA GLU A 93 -0.60 -8.04 -11.47
C GLU A 93 -1.21 -8.40 -10.11
N MET A 94 -1.46 -7.41 -9.26
CA MET A 94 -2.17 -7.63 -8.00
C MET A 94 -3.62 -8.11 -8.21
N LEU A 95 -4.31 -7.59 -9.23
CA LEU A 95 -5.66 -8.03 -9.61
C LEU A 95 -5.68 -9.43 -10.24
N ARG A 96 -4.59 -9.83 -10.91
CA ARG A 96 -4.44 -11.19 -11.44
C ARG A 96 -4.38 -12.20 -10.30
N VAL A 97 -3.57 -11.93 -9.28
CA VAL A 97 -3.36 -12.86 -8.17
C VAL A 97 -4.45 -12.79 -7.10
N GLY A 98 -5.29 -11.74 -7.07
CA GLY A 98 -6.35 -11.66 -6.07
C GLY A 98 -7.59 -10.84 -6.44
N ARG A 99 -8.71 -11.17 -5.76
CA ARG A 99 -10.05 -10.67 -6.09
C ARG A 99 -10.29 -9.21 -5.70
N GLU A 100 -9.66 -8.77 -4.62
CA GLU A 100 -9.71 -7.41 -4.12
C GLU A 100 -8.29 -6.90 -3.88
N VAL A 101 -8.00 -5.69 -4.36
CA VAL A 101 -6.72 -5.01 -4.14
C VAL A 101 -6.98 -3.73 -3.36
N ARG A 102 -6.22 -3.52 -2.29
CA ARG A 102 -6.22 -2.28 -1.51
C ARG A 102 -4.84 -1.64 -1.52
N ILE A 103 -4.79 -0.36 -1.89
CA ILE A 103 -3.54 0.38 -2.06
C ILE A 103 -3.57 1.61 -1.15
N PHE A 104 -2.56 1.73 -0.29
CA PHE A 104 -2.45 2.80 0.69
C PHE A 104 -0.98 3.22 0.86
N PRO A 105 -0.65 4.51 1.10
CA PRO A 105 -1.51 5.67 0.89
C PRO A 105 -1.61 6.01 -0.61
N LEU A 106 -2.41 7.02 -0.94
CA LEU A 106 -2.53 7.56 -2.32
C LEU A 106 -1.68 8.82 -2.55
N LEU A 107 -0.69 9.04 -1.68
CA LEU A 107 0.22 10.19 -1.72
C LEU A 107 1.63 9.77 -2.17
N THR A 108 2.38 10.75 -2.68
CA THR A 108 3.83 10.69 -2.88
C THR A 108 4.60 11.01 -1.59
N LEU A 109 5.92 10.84 -1.61
CA LEU A 109 6.80 11.28 -0.52
C LEU A 109 6.71 12.79 -0.23
N ASN A 110 6.28 13.61 -1.20
CA ASN A 110 6.10 15.06 -1.07
C ASN A 110 4.69 15.45 -0.59
N LEU A 111 3.93 14.50 -0.03
CA LEU A 111 2.56 14.68 0.47
C LEU A 111 1.55 15.16 -0.57
N GLN A 112 1.86 14.98 -1.86
CA GLN A 112 0.94 15.28 -2.96
C GLN A 112 0.22 14.01 -3.39
N PRO A 113 -1.05 14.07 -3.82
CA PRO A 113 -1.68 12.93 -4.49
C PRO A 113 -0.82 12.46 -5.65
N SER A 114 -0.75 11.14 -5.86
CA SER A 114 -0.01 10.60 -7.01
C SER A 114 -0.57 11.18 -8.32
N PRO A 115 0.29 11.65 -9.25
CA PRO A 115 -0.16 12.16 -10.55
C PRO A 115 -0.81 11.09 -11.43
N TYR A 116 -0.63 9.81 -11.07
CA TYR A 116 -1.15 8.67 -11.82
C TYR A 116 -2.53 8.22 -11.37
N LEU A 117 -3.01 8.70 -10.21
CA LEU A 117 -4.21 8.20 -9.55
C LEU A 117 -5.46 8.31 -10.45
N ASP A 118 -5.72 9.48 -11.01
CA ASP A 118 -6.89 9.72 -11.87
C ASP A 118 -6.87 8.85 -13.13
N SER A 119 -5.70 8.73 -13.77
CA SER A 119 -5.52 7.90 -14.96
C SER A 119 -5.80 6.43 -14.66
N ILE A 120 -5.24 5.92 -13.55
CA ILE A 120 -5.43 4.53 -13.11
C ILE A 120 -6.90 4.26 -12.79
N GLN A 121 -7.56 5.14 -12.03
CA GLN A 121 -8.98 4.98 -11.70
C GLN A 121 -9.84 4.91 -12.96
N LYS A 122 -9.59 5.81 -13.93
CA LYS A 122 -10.29 5.83 -15.20
C LYS A 122 -10.09 4.52 -15.98
N THR A 123 -8.83 4.13 -16.20
CA THR A 123 -8.48 2.90 -16.92
C THR A 123 -9.14 1.66 -16.30
N LEU A 124 -9.08 1.51 -14.97
CA LEU A 124 -9.67 0.36 -14.28
C LEU A 124 -11.21 0.36 -14.36
N THR A 125 -11.84 1.53 -14.25
CA THR A 125 -13.29 1.67 -14.39
C THR A 125 -13.74 1.31 -15.80
N GLU A 126 -13.02 1.76 -16.84
CA GLU A 126 -13.28 1.42 -18.24
C GLU A 126 -13.09 -0.08 -18.52
N GLN A 127 -12.20 -0.75 -17.80
CA GLN A 127 -12.02 -2.20 -17.83
C GLN A 127 -13.08 -2.96 -17.02
N GLY A 128 -14.03 -2.26 -16.39
CA GLY A 128 -15.16 -2.83 -15.65
C GLY A 128 -14.87 -3.17 -14.19
N TYR A 129 -13.74 -2.74 -13.62
CA TYR A 129 -13.49 -2.92 -12.18
C TYR A 129 -14.32 -1.95 -11.35
N ASN A 130 -14.72 -2.40 -10.15
CA ASN A 130 -15.31 -1.50 -9.16
C ASN A 130 -14.17 -0.81 -8.42
N VAL A 131 -14.03 0.50 -8.63
CA VAL A 131 -12.94 1.31 -8.06
C VAL A 131 -13.52 2.34 -7.10
N SER A 132 -13.04 2.38 -5.87
CA SER A 132 -13.46 3.38 -4.88
C SER A 132 -12.27 3.89 -4.09
N ILE A 133 -12.35 5.14 -3.63
CA ILE A 133 -11.44 5.69 -2.64
C ILE A 133 -12.20 5.80 -1.33
N ILE A 134 -11.65 5.20 -0.29
CA ILE A 134 -12.21 5.29 1.06
C ILE A 134 -11.23 5.99 2.00
N GLU A 135 -11.78 6.73 2.95
CA GLU A 135 -11.00 7.28 4.06
C GLU A 135 -10.83 6.22 5.16
N VAL A 136 -9.66 6.21 5.78
CA VAL A 136 -9.32 5.33 6.89
C VAL A 136 -8.94 6.16 8.13
N GLU A 137 -9.12 5.58 9.31
CA GLU A 137 -8.81 6.25 10.58
C GLU A 137 -7.30 6.50 10.76
N TYR A 138 -6.47 5.67 10.13
CA TYR A 138 -5.03 5.84 10.17
C TYR A 138 -4.61 7.05 9.32
N GLN A 139 -4.06 8.05 10.00
CA GLN A 139 -3.40 9.18 9.37
C GLN A 139 -2.12 9.50 10.14
N PHE A 140 -1.01 9.49 9.43
CA PHE A 140 0.27 9.95 9.95
C PHE A 140 0.84 11.05 9.06
N GLN A 141 0.94 10.79 7.76
CA GLN A 141 1.20 11.83 6.76
C GLN A 141 -0.05 12.69 6.57
N LYS A 142 0.10 14.01 6.56
CA LYS A 142 -1.00 14.94 6.30
C LYS A 142 -1.66 14.65 4.96
N GLY A 143 -2.98 14.45 4.96
CA GLY A 143 -3.75 14.05 3.77
C GLY A 143 -3.60 12.57 3.37
N GLY A 144 -2.75 11.81 4.07
CA GLY A 144 -2.42 10.42 3.75
C GLY A 144 -3.38 9.40 4.36
N ASN A 145 -4.66 9.71 4.47
CA ASN A 145 -5.69 8.87 5.10
C ASN A 145 -6.65 8.24 4.09
N LYS A 146 -6.24 8.13 2.82
CA LYS A 146 -7.07 7.58 1.74
C LYS A 146 -6.47 6.28 1.21
N MET A 147 -7.34 5.33 0.90
CA MET A 147 -7.01 4.03 0.34
C MET A 147 -7.83 3.79 -0.92
N LEU A 148 -7.17 3.31 -1.98
CA LEU A 148 -7.84 2.85 -3.18
C LEU A 148 -8.27 1.39 -2.96
N VAL A 149 -9.53 1.09 -3.24
CA VAL A 149 -10.10 -0.25 -3.19
C VAL A 149 -10.56 -0.61 -4.60
N ILE A 150 -10.06 -1.73 -5.11
CA ILE A 150 -10.36 -2.23 -6.45
C ILE A 150 -10.91 -3.64 -6.30
N GLN A 151 -12.09 -3.89 -6.84
CA GLN A 151 -12.74 -5.20 -6.80
C GLN A 151 -13.03 -5.71 -8.22
N CYS A 152 -12.71 -6.97 -8.46
CA CYS A 152 -13.17 -7.69 -9.65
C CYS A 152 -14.71 -7.80 -9.64
N PRO A 153 -15.40 -7.43 -10.72
CA PRO A 153 -16.83 -7.69 -10.83
C PRO A 153 -17.08 -9.20 -10.90
N TYR A 154 -18.20 -9.67 -10.32
CA TYR A 154 -18.60 -11.08 -10.34
C TYR A 154 -18.63 -11.71 -11.76
N SER A 155 -18.90 -10.91 -12.79
CA SER A 155 -18.91 -11.35 -14.19
C SER A 155 -17.53 -11.78 -14.72
N LYS A 156 -16.43 -11.29 -14.13
CA LYS A 156 -15.06 -11.71 -14.47
C LYS A 156 -14.58 -12.94 -13.69
N ILE A 157 -15.29 -13.34 -12.62
CA ILE A 157 -14.90 -14.47 -11.75
C ILE A 157 -15.40 -15.82 -12.33
N LEU A 158 -16.43 -15.80 -13.19
CA LEU A 158 -17.09 -16.99 -13.74
C LEU A 158 -16.67 -17.34 -15.18
N SER A 159 -15.71 -16.60 -15.75
CA SER A 159 -15.23 -16.78 -17.12
C SER A 159 -13.98 -17.66 -17.25
N ASP A 160 -13.51 -18.24 -16.14
CA ASP A 160 -12.48 -19.29 -16.06
C ASP A 160 -13.12 -20.63 -15.66
#